data_AF-A0A2M6ZWC2-F1
#
_entry.id   AF-A0A2M6ZWC2-F1
#
_cell.length_a   1.000
_cell.length_b   1.000
_cell.length_c   1.000
_cell.angle_alpha   90.00
_cell.angle_beta   90.00
_cell.angle_gamma   90.00
#
_symmetry.space_group_name_H-M   'P 1'
#
loop_
_entity.id
_entity.type
_entity.pdbx_description
1 polymer ?
#
loop_
_entity_poly.entity_id
_entity_poly.type
_entity_poly.pdbx_seq_one_letter_code
_entity_poly.pdbx_strand_id
1 'polypeptide(L)'
;MRFDKMTLKAQEAIQEAQNIASKLNHQEITAEHLLLALLNQNDGTAPAILAKIGANKASIIQELDEALNALPQVTGASLGQAYISQELKQIFDLAYKEASLLKDEFISTEHFLI
;
A
#
# COMPACT_ATOMS: atom_id res chain seq x y z
N MET A 1 12.00 -7.92 -4.55
CA MET A 1 11.74 -7.25 -3.27
C MET A 1 12.21 -8.17 -2.15
N ARG A 2 12.82 -7.62 -1.10
CA ARG A 2 13.30 -8.38 0.06
C ARG A 2 12.27 -8.29 1.18
N PHE A 3 11.23 -9.13 1.11
CA PHE A 3 10.16 -9.16 2.13
C PHE A 3 10.69 -9.49 3.53
N ASP A 4 11.81 -10.21 3.62
CA ASP A 4 12.55 -10.51 4.84
C ASP A 4 13.15 -9.27 5.53
N LYS A 5 13.14 -8.11 4.86
CA LYS A 5 13.57 -6.82 5.41
C LYS A 5 12.43 -5.87 5.75
N MET A 6 11.20 -6.37 5.81
CA MET A 6 10.02 -5.60 6.20
C MET A 6 9.50 -6.10 7.55
N THR A 7 8.90 -5.20 8.33
CA THR A 7 8.18 -5.61 9.55
C THR A 7 6.97 -6.49 9.18
N LEU A 8 6.45 -7.26 10.14
CA LEU A 8 5.26 -8.08 9.91
C LEU A 8 4.07 -7.24 9.43
N LYS A 9 3.83 -6.09 10.06
CA LYS A 9 2.75 -5.17 9.66
C LYS A 9 2.92 -4.62 8.24
N ALA A 10 4.15 -4.36 7.81
CA ALA A 10 4.44 -3.94 6.44
C ALA A 10 4.17 -5.05 5.43
N GLN A 11 4.55 -6.30 5.76
CA GLN A 11 4.26 -7.46 4.91
C GLN A 11 2.75 -7.72 4.80
N GLU A 12 2.02 -7.63 5.92
CA GLU A 12 0.56 -7.73 5.96
C GLU A 12 -0.11 -6.67 5.07
N ALA A 13 0.37 -5.42 5.11
CA ALA A 13 -0.16 -4.34 4.29
C ALA A 13 0.03 -4.61 2.78
N ILE A 14 1.19 -5.13 2.37
CA ILE A 14 1.44 -5.49 0.96
C ILE A 14 0.56 -6.66 0.54
N GLN A 15 0.38 -7.65 1.42
CA GLN A 15 -0.50 -8.78 1.14
C GLN A 15 -1.95 -8.33 0.98
N GLU A 16 -2.42 -7.40 1.82
CA GLU A 16 -3.76 -6.86 1.69
C GLU A 16 -3.90 -5.97 0.44
N ALA A 17 -2.87 -5.20 0.07
CA ALA A 17 -2.87 -4.45 -1.19
C ALA A 17 -3.06 -5.37 -2.41
N GLN A 18 -2.38 -6.52 -2.42
CA GLN A 18 -2.58 -7.55 -3.45
C GLN A 18 -4.00 -8.14 -3.41
N ASN A 19 -4.55 -8.38 -2.21
CA ASN A 19 -5.92 -8.85 -2.06
C ASN A 19 -6.94 -7.84 -2.59
N ILE A 20 -6.76 -6.54 -2.32
CA ILE A 20 -7.62 -5.47 -2.82
C ILE A 20 -7.56 -5.44 -4.36
N ALA A 21 -6.37 -5.46 -4.96
CA ALA A 21 -6.22 -5.48 -6.42
C ALA A 21 -6.93 -6.69 -7.05
N SER A 22 -6.77 -7.88 -6.44
CA SER A 22 -7.43 -9.10 -6.88
C SER A 22 -8.97 -9.00 -6.78
N LYS A 23 -9.50 -8.51 -5.65
CA LYS A 23 -10.95 -8.31 -5.44
C LYS A 23 -11.56 -7.35 -6.46
N LEU A 24 -10.80 -6.33 -6.88
CA LEU A 24 -11.23 -5.34 -7.86
C LEU A 24 -10.92 -5.74 -9.32
N ASN A 25 -10.36 -6.94 -9.54
CA ASN A 25 -9.92 -7.41 -10.86
C ASN A 25 -8.90 -6.48 -11.55
N HIS A 26 -8.03 -5.84 -10.76
CA HIS A 26 -6.92 -5.06 -11.27
C HIS A 26 -5.72 -5.96 -11.56
N GLN A 27 -5.13 -5.83 -12.74
CA GLN A 27 -3.90 -6.56 -13.10
C GLN A 27 -2.62 -5.94 -12.54
N GLU A 28 -2.72 -4.75 -11.95
CA GLU A 28 -1.62 -3.99 -11.41
C GLU A 28 -1.91 -3.58 -9.97
N ILE A 29 -0.93 -3.78 -9.08
CA ILE A 29 -0.94 -3.30 -7.70
C ILE A 29 -0.32 -1.91 -7.70
N THR A 30 -1.13 -0.91 -7.36
CA THR A 30 -0.78 0.51 -7.37
C THR A 30 -0.58 1.07 -5.96
N ALA A 31 -0.13 2.32 -5.85
CA ALA A 31 0.05 3.01 -4.59
C ALA A 31 -1.27 3.14 -3.80
N GLU A 32 -2.40 3.33 -4.49
CA GLU A 32 -3.73 3.45 -3.90
C GLU A 32 -4.15 2.17 -3.18
N HIS A 33 -3.83 0.99 -3.75
CA HIS A 33 -4.08 -0.30 -3.10
C HIS A 33 -3.31 -0.43 -1.78
N LEU A 34 -2.03 -0.02 -1.80
CA LEU A 34 -1.20 -0.05 -0.61
C LEU A 34 -1.68 0.96 0.43
N LEU A 35 -2.02 2.19 0.03
CA LEU A 35 -2.51 3.19 0.95
C LEU A 35 -3.82 2.75 1.60
N LEU A 36 -4.77 2.22 0.82
CA LEU A 36 -6.01 1.68 1.37
C LEU A 36 -5.75 0.53 2.36
N ALA A 37 -4.83 -0.38 2.04
CA ALA A 37 -4.42 -1.44 2.96
C ALA A 37 -3.82 -0.91 4.27
N LEU A 38 -2.92 0.09 4.19
CA LEU A 38 -2.32 0.75 5.36
C LEU A 38 -3.37 1.45 6.22
N LEU A 39 -4.36 2.10 5.60
CA LEU A 39 -5.44 2.80 6.31
C LEU A 39 -6.46 1.85 6.96
N ASN A 40 -6.64 0.66 6.40
CA ASN A 40 -7.54 -0.36 6.94
C ASN A 40 -6.88 -1.27 7.99
N GLN A 41 -5.57 -1.17 8.18
CA GLN A 41 -4.87 -1.95 9.21
C GLN A 41 -5.28 -1.49 10.62
N ASN A 42 -5.82 -2.42 11.41
CA ASN A 42 -6.13 -2.19 12.82
C ASN A 42 -4.84 -1.89 13.61
N ASP A 43 -4.91 -0.89 14.49
CA ASP A 43 -3.74 -0.38 15.24
C ASP A 43 -2.54 -0.05 14.33
N GLY A 44 -2.81 0.34 13.08
CA GLY A 44 -1.81 0.73 12.11
C GLY A 44 -1.25 2.12 12.39
N THR A 45 0.05 2.31 12.09
CA THR A 45 0.71 3.60 12.26
C THR A 45 0.15 4.67 11.32
N ALA A 46 -0.23 4.29 10.08
CA ALA A 46 -0.72 5.24 9.08
C ALA A 46 -2.04 5.95 9.50
N PRO A 47 -3.10 5.25 9.96
CA PRO A 47 -4.27 5.89 10.54
C PRO A 47 -3.95 6.85 11.70
N ALA A 48 -3.02 6.47 12.58
CA ALA A 48 -2.62 7.28 13.72
C ALA A 48 -1.90 8.57 13.29
N ILE A 49 -1.02 8.49 12.28
CA ILE A 49 -0.32 9.65 11.70
C ILE A 49 -1.35 10.60 11.07
N LEU A 50 -2.27 10.10 10.23
CA LEU A 50 -3.29 10.92 9.60
C LEU A 50 -4.16 11.65 10.62
N ALA A 51 -4.60 10.95 11.67
CA ALA A 51 -5.38 11.56 12.75
C ALA A 51 -4.58 12.68 13.46
N LYS A 52 -3.28 12.46 13.70
CA LYS A 52 -2.41 13.42 14.38
C LYS A 52 -2.16 14.70 13.57
N ILE A 53 -2.12 14.61 12.24
CA ILE A 53 -1.96 15.78 11.36
C ILE A 53 -3.30 16.45 11.00
N GLY A 54 -4.42 15.97 11.55
CA GLY A 54 -5.76 16.52 11.30
C GLY A 54 -6.36 16.13 9.95
N ALA A 55 -5.82 15.11 9.29
CA ALA A 55 -6.37 14.61 8.04
C ALA A 55 -7.64 13.78 8.28
N ASN A 56 -8.66 13.99 7.45
CA ASN A 56 -9.90 13.23 7.53
C ASN A 56 -9.74 11.86 6.84
N LYS A 57 -9.51 10.82 7.63
CA LYS A 57 -9.39 9.44 7.15
C LYS A 57 -10.56 9.00 6.28
N ALA A 58 -11.80 9.36 6.63
CA ALA A 58 -12.98 8.94 5.89
C ALA A 58 -13.02 9.58 4.49
N SER A 59 -12.67 10.86 4.38
CA SER A 59 -12.54 11.54 3.08
C SER A 59 -11.45 10.92 2.21
N ILE A 60 -10.28 10.60 2.79
CA ILE A 60 -9.18 9.96 2.06
C ILE A 60 -9.59 8.57 1.55
N ILE A 61 -10.27 7.78 2.36
CA ILE A 61 -10.78 6.46 1.93
C ILE A 61 -11.78 6.63 0.78
N GLN A 62 -12.68 7.60 0.85
CA GLN A 62 -13.62 7.86 -0.24
C GLN A 62 -12.90 8.23 -1.54
N GLU A 63 -11.90 9.12 -1.49
CA GLU A 63 -11.10 9.50 -2.66
C GLU A 63 -10.31 8.31 -3.23
N LEU A 64 -9.79 7.44 -2.35
CA LEU A 64 -9.13 6.19 -2.76
C LEU A 64 -10.09 5.23 -3.44
N ASP A 65 -11.30 5.05 -2.90
CA ASP A 65 -12.31 4.19 -3.51
C ASP A 65 -12.71 4.73 -4.90
N GLU A 66 -12.87 6.05 -5.05
CA GLU A 66 -13.14 6.69 -6.34
C GLU A 66 -11.99 6.47 -7.34
N ALA A 67 -10.73 6.66 -6.91
CA ALA A 67 -9.55 6.45 -7.74
C ALA A 67 -9.39 4.99 -8.18
N LEU A 68 -9.57 4.04 -7.25
CA LEU A 68 -9.49 2.61 -7.52
C LEU A 68 -10.60 2.16 -8.48
N ASN A 69 -11.83 2.65 -8.32
CA ASN A 69 -12.93 2.33 -9.23
C ASN A 69 -12.74 2.88 -10.66
N ALA A 70 -11.90 3.90 -10.83
CA ALA A 70 -11.55 4.46 -12.13
C ALA A 70 -10.47 3.64 -12.87
N LEU A 71 -9.78 2.71 -12.19
CA LEU A 71 -8.75 1.88 -12.81
C LEU A 71 -9.35 0.83 -13.77
N PRO A 72 -8.62 0.41 -14.81
CA PRO A 72 -9.05 -0.65 -15.70
C PRO A 72 -9.22 -1.99 -14.97
N GLN A 73 -10.42 -2.56 -15.08
CA GLN A 73 -10.72 -3.92 -14.61
C GLN A 73 -10.53 -4.91 -15.74
N VAL A 74 -9.88 -6.04 -15.48
CA VAL A 74 -9.65 -7.07 -16.49
C VAL A 74 -10.51 -8.29 -16.19
N THR A 75 -11.28 -8.73 -17.18
CA THR A 75 -12.11 -9.93 -17.09
C THR A 75 -11.55 -11.04 -17.99
N GLY A 76 -11.39 -12.26 -17.48
CA GLY A 76 -11.00 -13.42 -18.29
C GLY A 76 -10.36 -14.55 -17.48
N ALA A 77 -10.29 -15.75 -18.07
CA ALA A 77 -9.79 -16.98 -17.44
C ALA A 77 -8.28 -17.00 -17.13
N SER A 78 -7.58 -15.88 -17.31
CA SER A 78 -6.18 -15.70 -16.91
C SER A 78 -5.99 -14.30 -16.33
N LEU A 79 -6.70 -14.03 -15.23
CA LEU A 79 -6.16 -13.14 -14.23
C LEU A 79 -4.96 -13.86 -13.59
N GLY A 80 -3.78 -13.68 -14.18
CA GLY A 80 -2.53 -14.06 -13.53
C GLY A 80 -2.34 -13.28 -12.22
N GLN A 81 -1.27 -13.56 -11.48
CA GLN A 81 -0.93 -12.71 -10.34
C GLN A 81 -0.72 -11.27 -10.81
N ALA A 82 -1.39 -10.33 -10.14
CA ALA A 82 -1.21 -8.90 -10.39
C ALA A 82 0.26 -8.52 -10.18
N TYR A 83 0.80 -7.73 -11.11
CA TYR A 83 2.17 -7.22 -11.02
C TYR A 83 2.19 -5.89 -10.29
N ILE A 84 3.35 -5.49 -9.78
CA ILE A 84 3.50 -4.21 -9.07
C ILE A 84 3.77 -3.10 -10.08
N SER A 85 3.04 -1.99 -9.94
CA SER A 85 3.24 -0.80 -10.77
C SER A 85 4.64 -0.21 -10.64
N GLN A 86 5.06 0.51 -11.67
CA GLN A 86 6.34 1.22 -11.63
C GLN A 86 6.38 2.26 -10.50
N GLU A 87 5.27 2.96 -10.27
CA GLU A 87 5.13 3.93 -9.18
C GLU A 87 5.24 3.26 -7.80
N LEU A 88 4.51 2.18 -7.56
CA LEU A 88 4.60 1.45 -6.29
C LEU A 88 6.01 0.87 -6.07
N LYS A 89 6.69 0.44 -7.14
CA LYS A 89 8.09 0.03 -7.06
C LYS A 89 8.98 1.20 -6.60
N GLN A 90 8.76 2.41 -7.11
CA GLN A 90 9.51 3.59 -6.68
C GLN A 90 9.25 3.92 -5.20
N ILE A 91 8.00 3.80 -4.73
CA ILE A 91 7.65 3.96 -3.32
C ILE A 91 8.44 2.97 -2.45
N PHE A 92 8.57 1.71 -2.87
CA PHE A 92 9.39 0.74 -2.11
C PHE A 92 10.87 1.07 -2.11
N ASP A 93 11.40 1.57 -3.24
CA ASP A 93 12.79 2.00 -3.33
C ASP A 93 13.04 3.23 -2.43
N LEU A 94 12.05 4.13 -2.29
CA LEU A 94 12.08 5.27 -1.35
C LEU A 94 11.98 4.82 0.11
N ALA A 95 11.02 3.96 0.43
CA ALA A 95 10.85 3.42 1.78
C ALA A 95 12.12 2.73 2.30
N TYR A 96 12.84 2.01 1.42
CA TYR A 96 14.13 1.42 1.75
C TYR A 96 15.22 2.46 2.05
N LYS A 97 15.27 3.57 1.28
CA LYS A 97 16.20 4.67 1.53
C LYS A 97 15.89 5.36 2.84
N GLU A 98 14.63 5.65 3.12
CA GLU A 98 14.20 6.28 4.38
C GLU A 98 14.57 5.41 5.59
N ALA A 99 14.24 4.11 5.56
CA ALA A 99 14.65 3.18 6.63
C ALA A 99 16.17 3.17 6.84
N SER A 100 16.95 3.21 5.75
CA SER A 100 18.41 3.27 5.82
C SER A 100 18.92 4.58 6.43
N LEU A 101 18.29 5.71 6.11
CA LEU A 101 18.62 7.04 6.66
C LEU A 101 18.30 7.13 8.16
N LEU A 102 17.17 6.56 8.57
CA LEU A 102 16.75 6.46 9.97
C LEU A 102 17.52 5.39 10.76
N LYS A 103 18.33 4.58 10.06
CA LYS A 103 19.10 3.44 10.60
C LYS A 103 18.22 2.33 11.16
N ASP A 104 17.03 2.18 10.60
CA ASP A 104 16.11 1.11 10.93
C ASP A 104 16.55 -0.21 10.29
N GLU A 105 16.43 -1.29 11.05
CA GLU A 105 16.79 -2.64 10.59
C GLU A 105 15.76 -3.21 9.58
N PHE A 106 14.52 -2.73 9.66
CA PHE A 106 13.39 -3.18 8.86
C PHE A 106 12.57 -2.00 8.32
N ILE A 107 12.02 -2.16 7.12
CA ILE A 107 11.04 -1.23 6.56
C ILE A 107 9.71 -1.44 7.30
N SER A 108 9.28 -0.44 8.06
CA SER A 108 7.97 -0.36 8.72
C SER A 108 6.90 0.28 7.81
N THR A 109 5.64 0.32 8.27
CA THR A 109 4.52 0.91 7.54
C THR A 109 4.61 2.43 7.35
N GLU A 110 5.29 3.14 8.24
CA GLU A 110 5.45 4.60 8.13
C GLU A 110 6.40 5.00 6.99
N HIS A 111 7.36 4.14 6.65
CA HIS A 111 8.27 4.35 5.53
C HIS A 111 7.57 4.35 4.18
N PHE A 112 6.39 3.72 4.07
CA PHE A 112 5.59 3.78 2.84
C PHE A 112 4.73 5.05 2.75
N LEU A 113 4.59 5.79 3.86
CA LEU A 113 3.72 6.97 3.93
C LEU A 113 4.47 8.28 3.62
N ILE A 114 5.80 8.26 3.67
CA ILE A 114 6.71 9.40 3.52
C ILE A 114 7.40 9.30 2.17
#